data_AF-A0A950IXN8-F1
#
_entry.id   AF-A0A950IXN8-F1
#
_cell.length_a   1.000
_cell.length_b   1.000
_cell.length_c   1.000
_cell.angle_alpha   90.00
_cell.angle_beta   90.00
_cell.angle_gamma   90.00
#
_symmetry.space_group_name_H-M   'P 1'
#
loop_
_entity.id
_entity.type
_entity.pdbx_description
1 polymer ?
#
loop_
_entity_poly.entity_id
_entity_poly.type
_entity_poly.pdbx_seq_one_letter_code
_entity_poly.pdbx_strand_id
1 'polypeptide(L)'
;LRLFEEYDFLLLPSAQVYPFSLAQHWPKMVAGRVMSSYHRWMEVVIGPTMAGLPVMSIPAGLGRNGLPMGLQLIGRPGDDMGVLQLAHAYDQQQRWVQNVLPPMLQAGG
;
A
#
# COMPACT_ATOMS: atom_id res chain seq x y z
N LEU A 1 7.73 -17.19 5.14
CA LEU A 1 6.63 -18.11 4.78
C LEU A 1 5.91 -18.69 6.00
N ARG A 2 6.56 -18.93 7.16
CA ARG A 2 5.89 -19.43 8.38
C ARG A 2 4.58 -18.73 8.79
N LEU A 3 4.47 -17.41 8.64
CA LEU A 3 3.22 -16.70 8.92
C LEU A 3 2.03 -17.25 8.13
N PHE A 4 2.29 -17.74 6.92
CA PHE A 4 1.25 -18.33 6.10
C PHE A 4 0.79 -19.69 6.60
N GLU A 5 1.43 -20.31 7.60
CA GLU A 5 0.91 -21.53 8.22
C GLU A 5 -0.33 -21.23 9.08
N GLU A 6 -0.47 -19.99 9.55
CA GLU A 6 -1.57 -19.54 10.42
C GLU A 6 -2.55 -18.60 9.69
N TYR A 7 -2.06 -17.78 8.75
CA TYR A 7 -2.85 -16.78 8.05
C TYR A 7 -2.87 -17.03 6.55
N ASP A 8 -4.02 -16.83 5.90
CA ASP A 8 -4.12 -16.98 4.44
C ASP A 8 -3.55 -15.75 3.71
N PHE A 9 -3.75 -14.56 4.28
CA PHE A 9 -3.29 -13.29 3.75
C PHE A 9 -2.61 -12.45 4.83
N LEU A 10 -1.67 -11.61 4.41
CA LEU A 10 -1.03 -10.61 5.26
C LEU A 10 -1.36 -9.20 4.76
N LEU A 11 -1.54 -8.27 5.70
CA LEU A 11 -1.77 -6.86 5.43
C LEU A 11 -0.65 -6.01 6.02
N LEU A 12 -0.06 -5.14 5.21
CA LEU A 12 0.97 -4.19 5.60
C LEU A 12 0.70 -2.83 4.94
N PRO A 13 1.21 -1.70 5.47
CA PRO A 13 1.18 -0.43 4.72
C PRO A 13 1.89 -0.56 3.37
N SER A 14 1.36 0.08 2.31
CA SER A 14 2.03 0.12 0.99
C SER A 14 3.17 1.13 0.93
N ALA A 15 3.21 2.08 1.86
CA ALA A 15 4.30 3.02 2.07
C ALA A 15 4.51 3.26 3.57
N GLN A 16 5.72 3.66 3.96
CA GLN A 16 6.02 3.99 5.36
C GLN A 16 5.54 5.38 5.79
N VAL A 17 5.23 6.25 4.83
CA VAL A 17 4.73 7.61 5.06
C VAL A 17 3.66 7.95 4.04
N TYR A 18 2.76 8.86 4.40
CA TYR A 18 1.83 9.47 3.44
C TYR A 18 2.58 10.25 2.36
N PRO A 19 1.92 10.57 1.24
CA PRO A 19 2.50 11.47 0.24
C PRO A 19 3.02 12.76 0.88
N PHE A 20 4.21 13.16 0.45
CA PHE A 20 4.95 14.31 0.97
C PHE A 20 5.22 15.32 -0.16
N SER A 21 5.75 16.49 0.20
CA SER A 21 6.00 17.58 -0.75
C SER A 21 6.96 17.18 -1.86
N LEU A 22 6.68 17.58 -3.10
CA LEU A 22 7.59 17.41 -4.25
C LEU A 22 8.95 18.07 -4.03
N ALA A 23 9.01 19.16 -3.25
CA ALA A 23 10.26 19.84 -2.93
C ALA A 23 11.19 19.00 -2.02
N GLN A 24 10.64 18.00 -1.35
CA GLN A 24 11.41 17.08 -0.52
C GLN A 24 11.88 15.88 -1.35
N HIS A 25 13.20 15.75 -1.53
CA HIS A 25 13.78 14.65 -2.32
C HIS A 25 13.38 13.27 -1.76
N TRP A 26 13.54 13.04 -0.44
CA TRP A 26 13.04 11.83 0.21
C TRP A 26 12.91 11.99 1.75
N PRO A 27 12.09 11.17 2.43
CA PRO A 27 11.93 11.18 3.89
C PRO A 27 13.21 10.78 4.63
N LYS A 28 13.83 11.74 5.32
CA LYS A 28 15.02 11.47 6.16
C LYS A 28 14.68 10.86 7.51
N MET A 29 13.42 10.93 7.93
CA MET A 29 12.94 10.40 9.19
C MET A 29 11.55 9.81 9.00
N VAL A 30 11.33 8.61 9.56
CA VAL A 30 10.05 7.90 9.51
C VAL A 30 9.77 7.37 10.92
N ALA A 31 8.63 7.76 11.50
CA ALA A 31 8.24 7.35 12.86
C ALA A 31 9.36 7.52 13.91
N GLY A 32 10.08 8.65 13.87
CA GLY A 32 11.20 8.95 14.78
C GLY A 32 12.53 8.24 14.47
N ARG A 33 12.58 7.41 13.42
CA ARG A 33 13.82 6.73 12.98
C ARG A 33 14.47 7.49 11.85
N VAL A 34 15.77 7.77 11.97
CA VAL A 34 16.57 8.37 10.90
C VAL A 34 16.82 7.32 9.82
N MET A 35 16.56 7.69 8.58
CA MET A 35 16.76 6.82 7.42
C MET A 35 18.21 6.91 6.94
N SER A 36 18.91 5.78 6.96
CA SER A 36 20.34 5.73 6.61
C SER A 36 20.61 5.77 5.10
N SER A 37 19.60 5.52 4.26
CA SER A 37 19.72 5.61 2.80
C SER A 37 18.37 5.89 2.14
N TYR A 38 18.40 6.24 0.85
CA TYR A 38 17.20 6.40 0.03
C TYR A 38 16.35 5.12 -0.04
N HIS A 39 16.93 3.93 0.04
CA HIS A 39 16.14 2.69 0.00
C HIS A 39 15.41 2.41 1.31
N ARG A 40 15.93 2.90 2.44
CA ARG A 40 15.37 2.60 3.77
C ARG A 40 13.97 3.17 3.97
N TRP A 41 13.65 4.33 3.40
CA TRP A 41 12.30 4.88 3.53
C TRP A 41 11.27 4.13 2.66
N MET A 42 11.71 3.26 1.75
CA MET A 42 10.85 2.41 0.91
C MET A 42 10.83 0.94 1.39
N GLU A 43 11.46 0.60 2.51
CA GLU A 43 11.76 -0.81 2.83
C GLU A 43 10.54 -1.71 3.09
N VAL A 44 9.36 -1.11 3.33
CA VAL A 44 8.12 -1.85 3.64
C VAL A 44 7.70 -2.82 2.54
N VAL A 45 8.11 -2.59 1.28
CA VAL A 45 7.78 -3.49 0.15
C VAL A 45 8.84 -4.57 -0.08
N ILE A 46 10.02 -4.46 0.54
CA ILE A 46 11.16 -5.34 0.23
C ILE A 46 10.86 -6.79 0.61
N GLY A 47 10.26 -7.01 1.78
CA GLY A 47 9.95 -8.34 2.30
C GLY A 47 9.18 -9.22 1.32
N PRO A 48 7.95 -8.84 0.91
CA PRO A 48 7.18 -9.64 -0.02
C PRO A 48 7.81 -9.75 -1.42
N THR A 49 8.48 -8.69 -1.91
CA THR A 49 9.20 -8.74 -3.20
C THR A 49 10.34 -9.76 -3.18
N MET A 50 11.19 -9.74 -2.14
CA MET A 50 12.30 -10.69 -2.02
C MET A 50 11.82 -12.12 -1.80
N ALA A 51 10.64 -12.31 -1.21
CA ALA A 51 10.02 -13.61 -1.03
C ALA A 51 9.27 -14.13 -2.27
N GLY A 52 9.16 -13.34 -3.34
CA GLY A 52 8.44 -13.72 -4.56
C GLY A 52 6.94 -13.93 -4.35
N LEU A 53 6.33 -13.17 -3.43
CA LEU A 53 4.92 -13.31 -3.08
C LEU A 53 4.02 -12.46 -3.99
N PRO A 54 2.79 -12.92 -4.29
CA PRO A 54 1.80 -12.08 -4.95
C PRO A 54 1.35 -10.95 -4.00
N VAL A 55 1.29 -9.72 -4.53
CA VAL A 55 0.89 -8.53 -3.77
C VAL A 55 -0.04 -7.64 -4.59
N MET A 56 -1.10 -7.14 -3.95
CA MET A 56 -1.93 -6.08 -4.50
C MET A 56 -1.98 -4.88 -3.54
N SER A 57 -1.83 -3.67 -4.08
CA SER A 57 -2.05 -2.45 -3.31
C SER A 57 -3.53 -2.08 -3.34
N ILE A 58 -4.16 -2.01 -2.17
CA ILE A 58 -5.56 -1.60 -1.99
C ILE A 58 -5.64 -0.27 -1.23
N PRO A 59 -6.65 0.59 -1.48
CA PRO A 59 -6.76 1.89 -0.82
C PRO A 59 -7.10 1.75 0.67
N ALA A 60 -6.52 2.60 1.51
CA ALA A 60 -6.63 2.54 2.98
C ALA A 60 -7.22 3.82 3.60
N GLY A 61 -7.84 4.67 2.79
CA GLY A 61 -8.34 5.96 3.22
C GLY A 61 -7.41 7.13 2.92
N LEU A 62 -7.87 8.31 3.34
CA LEU A 62 -7.15 9.56 3.23
C LEU A 62 -6.50 9.91 4.57
N GLY A 63 -5.30 10.48 4.51
CA GLY A 63 -4.64 11.06 5.68
C GLY A 63 -5.30 12.38 6.09
N ARG A 64 -4.83 12.95 7.21
CA ARG A 64 -5.29 14.27 7.69
C ARG A 64 -5.06 15.41 6.68
N ASN A 65 -4.15 15.22 5.74
CA ASN A 65 -3.85 16.14 4.65
C ASN A 65 -4.70 15.89 3.39
N GLY A 66 -5.67 14.98 3.43
CA GLY A 66 -6.52 14.64 2.29
C GLY A 66 -5.83 13.80 1.21
N LEU A 67 -4.61 13.30 1.45
CA LEU A 67 -3.86 12.48 0.48
C LEU A 67 -4.02 10.98 0.79
N PRO A 68 -4.07 10.11 -0.25
CA PRO A 68 -4.37 8.70 -0.07
C PRO A 68 -3.21 7.90 0.51
N MET A 69 -3.55 6.79 1.17
CA MET A 69 -2.64 5.72 1.58
C MET A 69 -3.18 4.37 1.07
N GLY A 70 -2.32 3.36 1.01
CA GLY A 70 -2.74 2.00 0.71
C GLY A 70 -2.21 0.95 1.69
N LEU A 71 -2.75 -0.26 1.55
CA LEU A 71 -2.25 -1.48 2.16
C LEU A 71 -1.76 -2.43 1.06
N GLN A 72 -0.67 -3.12 1.32
CA GLN A 72 -0.27 -4.33 0.63
C GLN A 72 -1.15 -5.46 1.13
N LEU A 73 -1.94 -6.05 0.24
CA LEU A 73 -2.57 -7.34 0.41
C LEU A 73 -1.66 -8.40 -0.17
N ILE A 74 -1.11 -9.26 0.69
CA ILE A 74 -0.04 -10.21 0.34
C ILE A 74 -0.59 -11.62 0.49
N GLY A 75 -0.49 -12.40 -0.58
CA GLY A 75 -0.89 -13.81 -0.60
C GLY A 75 0.27 -14.79 -0.43
N ARG A 76 -0.07 -16.07 -0.29
CA ARG A 76 0.86 -17.18 -0.29
C ARG A 76 1.56 -17.32 -1.66
N PRO A 77 2.74 -17.98 -1.74
CA PRO A 77 3.39 -18.23 -3.03
C PRO A 77 2.44 -18.89 -4.04
N GLY A 78 2.27 -18.25 -5.21
CA GLY A 78 1.41 -18.73 -6.29
C GLY A 78 -0.10 -18.48 -6.13
N ASP A 79 -0.54 -17.79 -5.07
CA ASP A 79 -1.95 -17.48 -4.84
C ASP A 79 -2.39 -16.11 -5.39
N ASP A 80 -2.00 -15.81 -6.62
CA ASP A 80 -2.35 -14.57 -7.32
C ASP A 80 -3.88 -14.42 -7.45
N MET A 81 -4.59 -15.52 -7.71
CA MET A 81 -6.04 -15.52 -7.82
C MET A 81 -6.72 -15.17 -6.49
N GLY A 82 -6.28 -15.75 -5.37
CA GLY A 82 -6.83 -15.42 -4.05
C GLY A 82 -6.63 -13.94 -3.70
N VAL A 83 -5.45 -13.39 -3.98
CA VAL A 83 -5.17 -11.96 -3.80
C VAL A 83 -6.12 -11.09 -4.62
N LEU A 84 -6.31 -11.41 -5.91
CA LEU A 84 -7.22 -10.67 -6.79
C LEU A 84 -8.68 -10.78 -6.33
N GLN A 85 -9.14 -11.96 -5.91
CA GLN A 85 -10.50 -12.17 -5.42
C GLN A 85 -10.79 -11.35 -4.16
N LEU A 86 -9.88 -11.37 -3.19
CA LEU A 86 -10.03 -10.62 -1.96
C LEU A 86 -9.96 -9.10 -2.20
N ALA A 87 -9.05 -8.65 -3.06
CA ALA A 87 -8.98 -7.24 -3.43
C ALA A 87 -10.23 -6.78 -4.18
N HIS A 88 -10.79 -7.61 -5.05
CA HIS A 88 -12.06 -7.33 -5.73
C HIS A 88 -13.21 -7.23 -4.74
N ALA A 89 -13.32 -8.16 -3.79
CA ALA A 89 -14.32 -8.10 -2.73
C ALA A 89 -14.18 -6.83 -1.88
N TYR A 90 -12.95 -6.41 -1.57
CA TYR A 90 -12.66 -5.16 -0.88
C TYR A 90 -13.12 -3.94 -1.69
N ASP A 91 -12.80 -3.88 -2.98
CA ASP A 91 -13.22 -2.79 -3.87
C ASP A 91 -14.74 -2.71 -4.02
N GLN A 92 -15.46 -3.83 -4.10
CA GLN A 92 -16.92 -3.84 -4.16
C GLN A 92 -17.59 -3.20 -2.93
N GLN A 93 -16.96 -3.31 -1.76
CA GLN A 93 -17.44 -2.70 -0.51
C GLN A 93 -17.06 -1.22 -0.41
N GLN A 94 -15.81 -0.88 -0.73
CA GLN A 94 -15.31 0.49 -0.58
C GLN A 94 -15.72 1.41 -1.72
N ARG A 95 -15.89 0.86 -2.93
CA ARG A 95 -16.12 1.56 -4.20
C ARG A 95 -15.24 2.80 -4.33
N TRP A 96 -13.96 2.64 -4.02
CA TRP A 96 -13.04 3.76 -3.78
C TRP A 96 -13.00 4.74 -4.94
N VAL A 97 -12.85 4.25 -6.17
CA VAL A 97 -12.75 5.11 -7.37
C VAL A 97 -14.05 5.89 -7.63
N GLN A 98 -15.20 5.35 -7.22
CA GLN A 98 -16.48 6.04 -7.36
C GLN A 98 -16.65 7.12 -6.29
N ASN A 99 -16.10 6.89 -5.10
CA ASN A 99 -16.30 7.72 -3.92
C ASN A 99 -15.19 8.76 -3.69
N VAL A 100 -13.98 8.49 -4.18
CA VAL A 100 -12.77 9.28 -3.93
C VAL A 100 -12.03 9.48 -5.25
N LEU A 101 -12.51 10.45 -6.02
CA LEU A 101 -11.86 10.87 -7.26
C LEU A 101 -10.70 11.83 -6.95
N PRO A 102 -9.58 11.75 -7.68
CA PRO A 102 -8.57 12.80 -7.68
C PRO A 102 -9.19 14.15 -8.07
N PRO A 103 -8.78 15.28 -7.46
CA PRO A 103 -9.34 16.60 -7.78
C PRO A 103 -9.32 16.94 -9.27
N MET A 104 -8.27 16.50 -9.99
CA MET A 104 -8.11 16.69 -11.43
C MET A 104 -9.17 15.97 -12.28
N LEU A 105 -9.89 14.98 -11.73
CA LEU A 105 -10.94 14.23 -12.40
C LEU A 105 -12.35 14.60 -11.91
N GLN A 106 -12.47 15.44 -10.87
CA GLN A 106 -13.76 15.89 -10.34
C GLN A 106 -14.34 17.07 -11.12
N ALA A 107 -13.48 17.96 -11.63
CA ALA A 107 -13.88 18.99 -12.56
C ALA A 107 -13.89 18.39 -13.97
N GLY A 108 -15.07 18.21 -14.56
CA GLY A 108 -15.15 17.77 -15.96
C GLY A 108 -14.59 18.84 -16.90
N GLY A 109 -13.58 18.50 -17.70
CA GLY A 109 -13.07 19.31 -18.81
C GLY A 109 -11.88 20.20 -18.45
#